data_AF-A0A1F6RDF1-F1
#
_entry.id   AF-A0A1F6RDF1-F1
#
_cell.length_a   1.000
_cell.length_b   1.000
_cell.length_c   1.000
_cell.angle_alpha   90.00
_cell.angle_beta   90.00
_cell.angle_gamma   90.00
#
_symmetry.space_group_name_H-M   'P 1'
#
loop_
_entity.id
_entity.type
_entity.pdbx_description
1 polymer ?
#
loop_
_entity_poly.entity_id
_entity_poly.type
_entity_poly.pdbx_seq_one_letter_code
_entity_poly.pdbx_strand_id
1 'polypeptide(L)' 'MSINRKQIEDFYNYEWKDYVSFETLTSLIELTCKTYHLNQPAVPDFIKEKESAKFHDLGQI' A
#
# COMPACT_ATOMS: atom_id res chain seq x y z
N MET A 1 -9.79 13.34 1.56
CA MET A 1 -10.48 12.49 0.57
C MET A 1 -9.95 11.08 0.79
N SER A 2 -10.76 10.13 1.26
CA SER A 2 -10.33 8.75 1.56
C SER A 2 -10.69 7.85 0.39
N ILE A 3 -9.70 7.24 -0.24
CA ILE A 3 -9.92 6.25 -1.31
C ILE A 3 -10.25 4.90 -0.67
N ASN A 4 -11.06 4.06 -1.32
CA ASN A 4 -11.33 2.70 -0.87
C ASN A 4 -10.93 1.66 -1.93
N ARG A 5 -10.87 0.38 -1.53
CA ARG A 5 -10.47 -0.73 -2.39
C ARG A 5 -11.28 -0.82 -3.69
N LYS A 6 -12.61 -0.59 -3.64
CA LYS A 6 -13.47 -0.67 -4.81
C LYS A 6 -13.10 0.39 -5.85
N GLN A 7 -12.77 1.60 -5.42
CA GLN A 7 -12.33 2.66 -6.34
C GLN A 7 -11.01 2.32 -7.05
N ILE A 8 -10.10 1.60 -6.37
CA ILE A 8 -8.87 1.10 -6.96
C ILE A 8 -9.16 -0.01 -7.97
N GLU A 9 -9.99 -0.98 -7.58
CA GLU A 9 -10.39 -2.08 -8.46
C GLU A 9 -11.06 -1.56 -9.74
N ASP A 10 -11.99 -0.61 -9.61
CA ASP A 10 -12.67 0.01 -10.75
C ASP A 10 -11.67 0.76 -11.66
N PHE A 11 -10.74 1.52 -11.08
CA PHE A 11 -9.70 2.23 -11.84
C PHE A 11 -8.79 1.27 -12.62
N TYR A 12 -8.23 0.25 -11.96
CA TYR A 12 -7.33 -0.69 -12.63
C TYR A 12 -8.06 -1.54 -13.66
N ASN A 13 -9.30 -1.96 -13.40
CA ASN A 13 -10.10 -2.67 -14.40
C ASN A 13 -10.42 -1.79 -15.61
N TYR A 14 -10.70 -0.50 -15.41
CA TYR A 14 -10.98 0.40 -16.52
C TYR A 14 -9.75 0.69 -17.37
N GLU A 15 -8.61 1.01 -16.73
CA GLU A 15 -7.42 1.49 -17.42
C GLU A 15 -6.48 0.37 -17.91
N TRP A 16 -6.40 -0.76 -17.19
CA TRP A 16 -5.31 -1.74 -17.36
C TRP A 16 -5.74 -3.13 -17.82
N LYS A 17 -7.03 -3.51 -17.70
CA LYS A 17 -7.47 -4.90 -17.94
C LYS A 17 -7.11 -5.46 -19.32
N ASP A 18 -7.08 -4.59 -20.34
CA ASP A 18 -6.85 -4.97 -21.73
C ASP A 18 -5.35 -5.03 -22.09
N TYR A 19 -4.48 -4.56 -21.18
CA TYR A 19 -3.04 -4.44 -21.39
C TYR A 19 -2.20 -5.44 -20.59
N VAL A 20 -2.75 -5.99 -19.51
CA VAL A 20 -2.02 -6.89 -18.61
C VAL A 20 -2.80 -8.18 -18.33
N SER A 21 -2.09 -9.23 -17.92
CA SER A 21 -2.76 -10.45 -17.47
C SER A 21 -3.56 -10.22 -16.19
N PHE A 22 -4.57 -11.05 -15.95
CA PHE A 22 -5.37 -11.02 -14.72
C PHE A 22 -4.49 -11.11 -13.45
N GLU A 23 -3.44 -11.92 -13.47
CA GLU A 23 -2.49 -12.07 -12.36
C GLU A 23 -1.73 -10.76 -12.08
N THR A 24 -1.30 -10.07 -13.15
CA THR A 24 -0.62 -8.78 -13.04
C THR A 24 -1.57 -7.70 -12.51
N LEU A 25 -2.80 -7.67 -13.03
CA LEU A 25 -3.84 -6.73 -12.59
C LEU A 25 -4.14 -6.89 -11.09
N THR A 26 -4.30 -8.15 -10.65
CA THR A 26 -4.55 -8.49 -9.24
C THR A 26 -3.38 -8.03 -8.36
N SER A 27 -2.14 -8.28 -8.81
CA SER A 27 -0.93 -7.87 -8.08
C SER A 27 -0.84 -6.35 -7.92
N LEU A 28 -1.20 -5.58 -8.94
CA LEU A 28 -1.22 -4.10 -8.90
C LEU A 28 -2.29 -3.57 -7.93
N ILE A 29 -3.49 -4.15 -7.95
CA ILE A 29 -4.57 -3.81 -7.02
C ILE A 29 -4.14 -4.11 -5.58
N GLU A 30 -3.55 -5.28 -5.32
CA GLU A 30 -3.07 -5.65 -3.99
C GLU A 30 -1.96 -4.76 -3.48
N LEU A 31 -0.98 -4.43 -4.34
CA LEU A 31 0.10 -3.52 -3.99
C LEU A 31 -0.44 -2.15 -3.59
N THR A 32 -1.34 -1.60 -4.41
CA THR A 32 -1.98 -0.30 -4.15
C THR A 32 -2.76 -0.36 -2.85
N CYS A 33 -3.58 -1.39 -2.64
CA CYS A 33 -4.35 -1.53 -1.40
C CYS A 33 -3.45 -1.71 -0.16
N LYS A 34 -2.27 -2.31 -0.28
CA LYS A 34 -1.27 -2.37 0.81
C LYS A 34 -0.68 -0.99 1.09
N THR A 35 -0.28 -0.23 0.06
CA THR A 35 0.28 1.12 0.19
C THR A 35 -0.68 2.08 0.88
N TYR A 36 -1.97 1.98 0.58
CA TYR A 36 -3.00 2.82 1.18
C TYR A 36 -3.63 2.22 2.45
N HIS A 37 -3.09 1.12 2.98
CA HIS A 37 -3.61 0.44 4.17
C HIS A 37 -5.08 0.02 4.07
N LEU A 38 -5.59 -0.20 2.86
CA LEU A 38 -7.00 -0.50 2.57
C LEU A 38 -7.37 -1.96 2.81
N ASN A 39 -6.38 -2.83 2.90
CA ASN A 39 -6.53 -4.25 3.23
C ASN A 39 -6.16 -4.58 4.67
N GLN A 40 -5.78 -3.59 5.49
CA GLN A 40 -5.39 -3.87 6.87
C GLN A 40 -6.65 -3.93 7.75
N PRO A 41 -6.83 -4.99 8.58
CA PRO A 41 -7.65 -4.82 9.77
C PRO A 41 -7.04 -3.66 10.55
N ALA A 42 -7.90 -2.78 11.09
CA ALA A 42 -7.48 -1.59 11.83
C ALA A 42 -6.28 -1.92 12.73
N VAL A 43 -5.09 -1.45 12.34
CA VAL A 43 -3.89 -1.66 13.14
C VAL A 43 -4.14 -0.87 14.42
N PRO A 44 -4.18 -1.49 15.61
CA PRO A 44 -4.22 -0.73 16.85
C PRO A 44 -2.98 0.17 16.85
N ASP A 45 -3.14 1.43 17.28
CA ASP A 45 -2.13 2.52 17.30
C ASP A 45 -0.74 2.21 17.92
N PHE A 46 -0.44 0.95 18.27
CA PHE A 46 0.77 0.51 18.94
C PHE A 46 2.02 0.36 18.05
N ILE A 47 1.94 0.61 16.75
CA ILE A 47 3.11 0.70 15.86
C ILE A 47 3.26 2.14 15.34
N LYS A 48 3.21 3.12 16.24
CA LYS A 48 3.70 4.48 15.97
C LYS A 48 4.99 4.85 16.71
N GLU A 49 5.55 3.95 17.52
CA GLU A 49 6.80 4.19 18.27
C GLU A 49 7.92 3.21 17.90
N LYS A 50 8.22 2.98 16.62
CA LYS A 50 9.49 2.32 16.23
C LYS A 50 10.17 2.84 14.96
N GLU A 51 9.74 3.98 14.41
CA GLU A 51 10.45 4.65 13.31
C GLU A 51 11.20 5.92 13.73
N SER A 52 11.31 6.23 15.03
CA SER A 52 12.14 7.34 15.53
C SER A 52 13.52 6.92 16.08
N ALA A 53 13.98 5.69 15.81
CA ALA A 53 15.26 5.18 16.32
C ALA A 53 16.20 4.67 15.21
N LYS A 54 16.23 5.35 14.05
CA LYS A 54 17.19 5.05 12.97
C LYS A 54 17.93 6.27 12.40
N PHE A 55 17.99 7.36 13.16
CA PHE A 55 18.93 8.46 12.90
C PHE A 55 19.71 8.72 14.20
N HIS A 56 21.04 8.77 14.12
CA HIS A 56 22.04 8.53 15.20
C HIS A 56 22.25 7.03 15.44
N ASP A 57 23.30 6.35 14.97
CA ASP A 57 24.71 6.75 14.88
C ASP A 57 25.43 5.80 13.88
N LEU A 58 25.85 6.31 12.72
CA LEU A 58 26.74 5.62 11.77
C LEU A 58 27.84 6.59 11.31
N GLY A 59 28.41 7.33 12.26
CA GLY A 59 29.47 8.28 11.93
C GLY A 59 30.08 8.97 13.14
N GLN A 60 30.70 8.21 14.04
CA GLN A 60 31.81 8.72 14.85
C GLN A 60 33.05 7.88 14.61
N ILE A 61 33.99 8.51 13.92
CA ILE A 61 35.40 8.13 13.72
C ILE A 61 36.15 8.51 15.00
#